data_AF-A0A2J8KJD8-F1
#
_entry.id   AF-A0A2J8KJD8-F1
#
_cell.length_a   1.000
_cell.length_b   1.000
_cell.length_c   1.000
_cell.angle_alpha   90.00
_cell.angle_beta   90.00
_cell.angle_gamma   90.00
#
_symmetry.space_group_name_H-M   'P 1'
#
loop_
_entity.id
_entity.type
_entity.pdbx_description
1 polymer ?
#
loop_
_entity_poly.entity_id
_entity_poly.type
_entity_poly.pdbx_seq_one_letter_code
_entity_poly.pdbx_strand_id
1 'polypeptide(L)'
;VRELEFAKLECCLAWQLQASRRELEMELKMLKSQSSSAEQSFLFSREEVDTLRLKVEELEGERSRLEEEKRMLEAQLERRALQGDYDQSRTKVLHMSLNPTSVARQRLREDHSQLQAECERLRGLLRAMERGGTVPADLEAAAASLPSSKEVAELKKQVESAELKNQRLKEVFQTKIQEFRKACYTLTGYQIDITTENQYRLTSLYAEHPGDCLIFKATSPSGSKMQLLETEFSHTVGELIEVHLRRQDSIPAFLSSLTLELFSRQ
;
A
#
# COMPACT_ATOMS: atom_id res chain seq x y z
N VAL A 1 -24.08 120.43 -53.40
CA VAL A 1 -23.81 120.07 -51.98
C VAL A 1 -24.47 118.74 -51.62
N ARG A 2 -25.78 118.56 -51.82
CA ARG A 2 -26.49 117.30 -51.49
C ARG A 2 -26.01 116.04 -52.23
N GLU A 3 -25.65 116.14 -53.51
CA GLU A 3 -25.13 114.97 -54.28
C GLU A 3 -23.74 114.50 -53.82
N LEU A 4 -22.89 115.43 -53.37
CA LEU A 4 -21.56 115.11 -52.82
C LEU A 4 -21.65 114.46 -51.43
N GLU A 5 -22.68 114.78 -50.66
CA GLU A 5 -22.96 114.12 -49.38
C GLU A 5 -23.54 112.72 -49.58
N PHE A 6 -24.41 112.54 -50.59
CA PHE A 6 -25.00 111.24 -50.93
C PHE A 6 -23.94 110.25 -51.43
N ALA A 7 -23.05 110.67 -52.33
CA ALA A 7 -21.95 109.83 -52.82
C ALA A 7 -20.95 109.46 -51.70
N LYS A 8 -20.73 110.34 -50.72
CA LYS A 8 -19.92 110.03 -49.53
C LYS A 8 -20.58 108.99 -48.64
N LEU A 9 -21.90 109.09 -48.44
CA LEU A 9 -22.70 108.12 -47.68
C LEU A 9 -22.70 106.75 -48.37
N GLU A 10 -22.92 106.70 -49.69
CA GLU A 10 -22.87 105.45 -50.46
C GLU A 10 -21.48 104.80 -50.44
N CYS A 11 -20.41 105.59 -50.57
CA CYS A 11 -19.04 105.08 -50.51
C CYS A 11 -18.69 104.57 -49.10
N CYS A 12 -19.19 105.22 -48.05
CA CYS A 12 -19.02 104.79 -46.66
C CYS A 12 -19.79 103.49 -46.37
N LEU A 13 -21.04 103.38 -46.81
CA LEU A 13 -21.85 102.16 -46.74
C LEU A 13 -21.21 101.00 -47.54
N ALA A 14 -20.68 101.27 -48.73
CA ALA A 14 -19.98 100.27 -49.54
C ALA A 14 -18.69 99.79 -48.86
N TRP A 15 -17.92 100.70 -48.27
CA TRP A 15 -16.73 100.35 -47.46
C TRP A 15 -17.09 99.49 -46.26
N GLN A 16 -18.18 99.83 -45.57
CA GLN A 16 -18.63 99.11 -44.39
C GLN A 16 -19.14 97.70 -44.75
N LEU A 17 -19.91 97.58 -45.82
CA LEU A 17 -20.32 96.28 -46.38
C LEU A 17 -19.13 95.43 -46.83
N GLN A 18 -18.12 96.05 -47.46
CA GLN A 18 -16.93 95.34 -47.91
C GLN A 18 -16.02 94.93 -46.74
N ALA A 19 -15.95 95.72 -45.68
CA ALA A 19 -15.26 95.38 -44.44
C ALA A 19 -15.94 94.18 -43.74
N SER A 20 -17.27 94.24 -43.53
CA SER A 20 -18.02 93.14 -42.93
C SER A 20 -17.97 91.87 -43.79
N ARG A 21 -17.97 91.99 -45.13
CA ARG A 21 -17.77 90.85 -46.03
C ARG A 21 -16.39 90.22 -45.85
N ARG A 22 -15.32 91.02 -45.72
CA ARG A 22 -13.97 90.51 -45.49
C ARG A 22 -13.83 89.84 -44.13
N GLU A 23 -14.46 90.38 -43.08
CA GLU A 23 -14.51 89.77 -41.76
C GLU A 23 -15.21 88.42 -41.80
N LEU A 24 -16.41 88.35 -42.39
CA LEU A 24 -17.15 87.09 -42.56
C LEU A 24 -16.37 86.07 -43.40
N GLU A 25 -15.70 86.51 -44.47
CA GLU A 25 -14.86 85.62 -45.30
C GLU A 25 -13.64 85.09 -44.50
N MET A 26 -13.04 85.90 -43.62
CA MET A 26 -11.98 85.46 -42.71
C MET A 26 -12.49 84.47 -41.66
N GLU A 27 -13.64 84.73 -41.04
CA GLU A 27 -14.27 83.81 -40.08
C GLU A 27 -14.63 82.47 -40.72
N LEU A 28 -15.20 82.49 -41.93
CA LEU A 28 -15.50 81.27 -42.69
C LEU A 28 -14.24 80.48 -43.02
N LYS A 29 -13.14 81.17 -43.36
CA LYS A 29 -11.84 80.54 -43.63
C LYS A 29 -11.22 79.94 -42.36
N MET A 30 -11.35 80.63 -41.23
CA MET A 30 -10.91 80.14 -39.92
C MET A 30 -11.71 78.91 -39.49
N LEU A 31 -13.04 78.96 -39.54
CA LEU A 31 -13.92 77.83 -39.21
C LEU A 31 -13.66 76.62 -40.11
N LYS A 32 -13.43 76.84 -41.40
CA LYS A 32 -13.09 75.77 -42.35
C LYS A 32 -11.74 75.14 -42.05
N SER A 33 -10.73 75.93 -41.64
CA SER A 33 -9.42 75.40 -41.22
C SER A 33 -9.49 74.62 -39.91
N GLN A 34 -10.31 75.09 -38.96
CA GLN A 34 -10.55 74.40 -37.69
C GLN A 34 -11.30 73.08 -37.90
N SER A 35 -12.33 73.06 -38.74
CA SER A 35 -13.06 71.84 -39.12
C SER A 35 -12.14 70.82 -39.81
N SER A 36 -11.32 71.25 -40.78
CA SER A 36 -10.38 70.32 -41.44
C SER A 36 -9.33 69.75 -40.49
N SER A 37 -8.87 70.56 -39.52
CA SER A 37 -7.93 70.09 -38.49
C SER A 37 -8.59 69.10 -37.53
N ALA A 38 -9.83 69.37 -37.09
CA ALA A 38 -10.56 68.50 -36.19
C ALA A 38 -10.92 67.15 -36.84
N GLU A 39 -11.27 67.15 -38.13
CA GLU A 39 -11.52 65.92 -38.90
C GLU A 39 -10.25 65.08 -39.05
N GLN A 40 -9.09 65.71 -39.30
CA GLN A 40 -7.81 65.00 -39.35
C GLN A 40 -7.44 64.41 -37.98
N SER A 41 -7.55 65.16 -36.89
CA SER A 41 -7.29 64.65 -35.53
C SER A 41 -8.21 63.49 -35.14
N PHE A 42 -9.47 63.50 -35.57
CA PHE A 42 -10.41 62.41 -35.34
C PHE A 42 -10.05 61.15 -36.14
N LEU A 43 -9.59 61.29 -37.38
CA LEU A 43 -9.11 60.16 -38.20
C LEU A 43 -7.87 59.51 -37.58
N PHE A 44 -6.88 60.30 -37.16
CA PHE A 44 -5.69 59.79 -36.45
C PHE A 44 -6.06 59.06 -35.15
N SER A 45 -7.01 59.61 -34.37
CA SER A 45 -7.47 58.97 -33.13
C SER A 45 -8.19 57.65 -33.40
N ARG A 46 -8.93 57.56 -34.52
CA ARG A 46 -9.62 56.32 -34.92
C ARG A 46 -8.64 55.25 -35.40
N GLU A 47 -7.65 55.63 -36.20
CA GLU A 47 -6.56 54.74 -36.62
C GLU A 47 -5.75 54.23 -35.43
N GLU A 48 -5.49 55.09 -34.43
CA GLU A 48 -4.86 54.69 -33.17
C GLU A 48 -5.74 53.72 -32.37
N VAL A 49 -7.05 53.95 -32.30
CA VAL A 49 -7.99 53.00 -31.66
C VAL A 49 -8.03 51.66 -32.41
N ASP A 50 -8.03 51.68 -33.75
CA ASP A 50 -8.06 50.47 -34.56
C ASP A 50 -6.74 49.67 -34.43
N THR A 51 -5.58 50.36 -34.37
CA THR A 51 -4.28 49.72 -34.11
C THR A 51 -4.18 49.15 -32.69
N LEU A 52 -4.69 49.86 -31.68
CA LEU A 52 -4.77 49.34 -30.31
C LEU A 52 -5.71 48.15 -30.20
N ARG A 53 -6.84 48.13 -30.91
CA ARG A 53 -7.75 46.98 -30.98
C ARG A 53 -7.07 45.76 -31.58
N LEU A 54 -6.39 45.92 -32.71
CA LEU A 54 -5.59 44.85 -33.31
C LEU A 54 -4.52 44.35 -32.33
N LYS A 55 -3.88 45.26 -31.58
CA LYS A 55 -2.87 44.85 -30.60
C LYS A 55 -3.45 44.08 -29.43
N VAL A 56 -4.65 44.44 -28.97
CA VAL A 56 -5.38 43.69 -27.95
C VAL A 56 -5.71 42.28 -28.44
N GLU A 57 -6.23 42.14 -29.67
CA GLU A 57 -6.53 40.84 -30.26
C GLU A 57 -5.26 39.96 -30.41
N GLU A 58 -4.14 40.55 -30.83
CA GLU A 58 -2.85 39.84 -30.87
C GLU A 58 -2.42 39.35 -29.48
N LEU A 59 -2.47 40.22 -28.48
CA LEU A 59 -2.08 39.89 -27.10
C LEU A 59 -2.99 38.84 -26.48
N GLU A 60 -4.30 38.88 -26.77
CA GLU A 60 -5.25 37.84 -26.36
C GLU A 60 -4.94 36.50 -27.03
N GLY A 61 -4.56 36.52 -28.31
CA GLY A 61 -4.09 35.33 -29.03
C GLY A 61 -2.80 34.74 -28.45
N GLU A 62 -1.81 35.58 -28.15
CA GLU A 62 -0.57 35.16 -27.49
C GLU A 62 -0.83 34.60 -26.09
N ARG A 63 -1.70 35.26 -25.30
CA ARG A 63 -2.08 34.80 -23.98
C ARG A 63 -2.74 33.43 -24.04
N SER A 64 -3.66 33.21 -24.98
CA SER A 64 -4.32 31.92 -25.19
C SER A 64 -3.32 30.81 -25.56
N ARG A 65 -2.36 31.10 -26.44
CA ARG A 65 -1.28 30.16 -26.79
C ARG A 65 -0.40 29.81 -25.59
N LEU A 66 0.03 30.82 -24.83
CA LEU A 66 0.84 30.61 -23.63
C LEU A 66 0.09 29.84 -22.54
N GLU A 67 -1.21 30.08 -22.38
CA GLU A 67 -2.07 29.32 -21.46
C GLU A 67 -2.14 27.84 -21.85
N GLU A 68 -2.26 27.54 -23.15
CA GLU A 68 -2.30 26.15 -23.63
C GLU A 68 -0.94 25.45 -23.50
N GLU A 69 0.15 26.15 -23.84
CA GLU A 69 1.51 25.65 -23.61
C GLU A 69 1.79 25.37 -22.13
N LYS A 70 1.34 26.28 -21.25
CA LYS A 70 1.44 26.10 -19.79
C LYS A 70 0.68 24.85 -19.34
N ARG A 71 -0.58 24.65 -19.78
CA ARG A 71 -1.36 23.44 -19.44
C ARG A 71 -0.67 22.18 -19.90
N MET A 72 -0.11 22.18 -21.11
CA MET A 72 0.64 21.04 -21.65
C MET A 72 1.89 20.74 -20.83
N LEU A 73 2.64 21.77 -20.42
CA LEU A 73 3.82 21.63 -19.57
C LEU A 73 3.45 21.15 -18.16
N GLU A 74 2.38 21.67 -17.57
CA GLU A 74 1.86 21.24 -16.27
C GLU A 74 1.45 19.77 -16.31
N ALA A 75 0.71 19.34 -17.33
CA ALA A 75 0.33 17.94 -17.51
C ALA A 75 1.55 17.01 -17.69
N GLN A 76 2.58 17.46 -18.40
CA GLN A 76 3.84 16.72 -18.54
C GLN A 76 4.59 16.61 -17.22
N LEU A 77 4.64 17.68 -16.44
CA LEU A 77 5.29 17.71 -15.12
C LEU A 77 4.55 16.80 -14.13
N GLU A 78 3.21 16.83 -14.11
CA GLU A 78 2.41 15.93 -13.28
C GLU A 78 2.65 14.47 -13.65
N ARG A 79 2.66 14.14 -14.94
CA ARG A 79 2.94 12.78 -15.42
C ARG A 79 4.33 12.31 -14.97
N ARG A 80 5.34 13.18 -15.06
CA ARG A 80 6.71 12.89 -14.63
C ARG A 80 6.80 12.74 -13.10
N ALA A 81 6.13 13.60 -12.34
CA ALA A 81 6.08 13.50 -10.89
C ALA A 81 5.44 12.18 -10.43
N LEU A 82 4.39 11.71 -11.11
CA LEU A 82 3.79 10.39 -10.86
C LEU A 82 4.73 9.22 -11.16
N GLN A 83 5.70 9.41 -12.06
CA GLN A 83 6.76 8.44 -12.37
C GLN A 83 7.95 8.52 -11.40
N GLY A 84 7.94 9.47 -10.46
CA GLY A 84 8.98 9.68 -9.48
C GLY A 84 10.11 10.61 -9.93
N ASP A 85 9.91 11.39 -10.99
CA ASP A 85 10.85 12.46 -11.35
C ASP A 85 10.85 13.55 -10.26
N TYR A 86 12.03 14.10 -9.99
CA TYR A 86 12.24 15.14 -8.97
C TYR A 86 13.23 16.20 -9.46
N ASP A 87 13.08 17.40 -8.90
CA ASP A 87 14.01 18.51 -9.14
C ASP A 87 15.28 18.31 -8.31
N GLN A 88 16.42 18.17 -8.99
CA GLN A 88 17.73 17.94 -8.37
C GLN A 88 18.25 19.14 -7.57
N SER A 89 17.78 20.35 -7.87
CA SER A 89 18.19 21.58 -7.15
C SER A 89 17.53 21.67 -5.76
N ARG A 90 16.32 21.11 -5.63
CA ARG A 90 15.49 21.20 -4.43
C ARG A 90 15.46 19.91 -3.61
N THR A 91 15.57 18.76 -4.26
CA THR A 91 15.34 17.45 -3.64
C THR A 91 16.51 16.51 -3.91
N LYS A 92 17.09 15.96 -2.83
CA LYS A 92 18.13 14.93 -2.90
C LYS A 92 17.57 13.60 -2.41
N VAL A 93 17.62 12.59 -3.27
CA VAL A 93 17.19 11.22 -2.93
C VAL A 93 18.32 10.48 -2.23
N LEU A 94 18.05 9.96 -1.04
CA LEU A 94 18.98 9.16 -0.25
C LEU A 94 18.39 7.77 -0.04
N HIS A 95 19.24 6.76 -0.06
CA HIS A 95 18.89 5.39 0.32
C HIS A 95 20.04 4.80 1.14
N MET A 96 19.74 3.75 1.91
CA MET A 96 20.79 3.03 2.64
C MET A 96 21.78 2.42 1.65
N SER A 97 23.09 2.59 1.92
CA SER A 97 24.16 1.96 1.13
C SER A 97 24.04 0.44 1.18
N LEU A 98 23.70 -0.11 2.35
CA LEU A 98 23.32 -1.50 2.53
C LEU A 98 21.80 -1.61 2.49
N ASN A 99 21.26 -1.96 1.33
CA ASN A 99 19.83 -2.21 1.16
C ASN A 99 19.57 -3.63 0.64
N PRO A 100 18.35 -4.18 0.81
CA PRO A 100 18.05 -5.54 0.36
C PRO A 100 18.37 -5.78 -1.13
N THR A 101 18.15 -4.79 -1.99
CA THR A 101 18.47 -4.87 -3.42
C THR A 101 19.97 -4.94 -3.68
N SER A 102 20.80 -4.20 -2.95
CA SER A 102 22.26 -4.23 -3.10
C SER A 102 22.82 -5.58 -2.64
N VAL A 103 22.30 -6.12 -1.53
CA VAL A 103 22.67 -7.46 -1.04
C VAL A 103 22.25 -8.54 -2.02
N ALA A 104 21.02 -8.49 -2.56
CA ALA A 104 20.56 -9.45 -3.56
C ALA A 104 21.41 -9.40 -4.85
N ARG A 105 21.76 -8.20 -5.32
CA ARG A 105 22.67 -8.05 -6.48
C ARG A 105 24.07 -8.57 -6.20
N GLN A 106 24.58 -8.41 -4.98
CA GLN A 106 25.86 -8.95 -4.59
C GLN A 106 25.85 -10.49 -4.61
N ARG A 107 24.86 -11.11 -3.96
CA ARG A 107 24.69 -12.58 -3.97
C ARG A 107 24.58 -13.13 -5.38
N LEU A 108 23.79 -12.48 -6.25
CA LEU A 108 23.67 -12.91 -7.64
C LEU A 108 25.03 -12.89 -8.38
N ARG A 109 25.89 -11.89 -8.11
CA ARG A 109 27.24 -11.86 -8.68
C ARG A 109 28.12 -12.96 -8.11
N GLU A 110 28.04 -13.21 -6.80
CA GLU A 110 28.77 -14.28 -6.13
C GLU A 110 28.36 -15.63 -6.72
N ASP A 111 27.06 -15.92 -6.82
CA ASP A 111 26.52 -17.15 -7.43
C ASP A 111 26.97 -17.31 -8.88
N HIS A 112 26.94 -16.22 -9.67
CA HIS A 112 27.41 -16.27 -11.05
C HIS A 112 28.92 -16.55 -11.14
N SER A 113 29.71 -15.97 -10.24
CA SER A 113 31.15 -16.22 -10.17
C SER A 113 31.47 -17.66 -9.74
N GLN A 114 30.70 -18.22 -8.80
CA GLN A 114 30.82 -19.61 -8.36
C GLN A 114 30.45 -20.55 -9.51
N LEU A 115 29.32 -20.31 -10.17
CA LEU A 115 28.88 -21.09 -11.31
C LEU A 115 29.91 -21.06 -12.45
N GLN A 116 30.48 -19.88 -12.74
CA GLN A 116 31.52 -19.76 -13.75
C GLN A 116 32.77 -20.55 -13.37
N ALA A 117 33.22 -20.44 -12.12
CA ALA A 117 34.38 -21.20 -11.62
C ALA A 117 34.12 -22.72 -11.69
N GLU A 118 32.92 -23.18 -11.34
CA GLU A 118 32.53 -24.59 -11.46
C GLU A 118 32.47 -25.04 -12.91
N CYS A 119 31.89 -24.24 -13.81
CA CYS A 119 31.89 -24.53 -15.24
C CYS A 119 33.31 -24.63 -15.80
N GLU A 120 34.20 -23.72 -15.41
CA GLU A 120 35.61 -23.76 -15.83
C GLU A 120 36.33 -25.00 -15.28
N ARG A 121 36.10 -25.34 -14.01
CA ARG A 121 36.63 -26.56 -13.38
C ARG A 121 36.14 -27.82 -14.09
N LEU A 122 34.84 -27.93 -14.33
CA LEU A 122 34.24 -29.08 -15.03
C LEU A 122 34.71 -29.16 -16.49
N ARG A 123 34.84 -28.03 -17.19
CA ARG A 123 35.41 -27.99 -18.55
C ARG A 123 36.87 -28.43 -18.55
N GLY A 124 37.66 -27.99 -17.58
CA GLY A 124 39.05 -28.41 -17.41
C GLY A 124 39.16 -29.92 -17.20
N LEU A 125 38.29 -30.46 -16.35
CA LEU A 125 38.20 -31.89 -16.11
C LEU A 125 37.82 -32.69 -17.36
N LEU A 126 36.75 -32.29 -18.05
CA LEU A 126 36.31 -32.97 -19.27
C LEU A 126 37.44 -33.01 -20.30
N ARG A 127 38.16 -31.89 -20.50
CA ARG A 127 39.34 -31.83 -21.37
C ARG A 127 40.46 -32.76 -20.94
N ALA A 128 40.66 -32.99 -19.64
CA ALA A 128 41.68 -33.91 -19.13
C ALA A 128 41.27 -35.38 -19.37
N MET A 129 40.00 -35.71 -19.15
CA MET A 129 39.43 -37.04 -19.44
C MET A 129 39.43 -37.36 -20.94
N GLU A 130 39.04 -36.40 -21.79
CA GLU A 130 39.04 -36.54 -23.26
C GLU A 130 40.44 -36.79 -23.84
N ARG A 131 41.49 -36.29 -23.19
CA ARG A 131 42.89 -36.55 -23.58
C ARG A 131 43.44 -37.90 -23.09
N GLY A 132 42.59 -38.77 -22.54
CA GLY A 132 42.97 -40.11 -22.09
C GLY A 132 43.64 -40.15 -20.70
N GLY A 133 43.52 -39.08 -19.90
CA GLY A 133 43.97 -39.07 -18.51
C GLY A 133 43.01 -39.83 -17.61
N THR A 134 43.55 -40.63 -16.68
CA THR A 134 42.80 -41.10 -15.51
C THR A 134 42.18 -39.91 -14.78
N VAL A 135 40.97 -40.11 -14.25
CA VAL A 135 40.23 -39.11 -13.47
C VAL A 135 41.21 -38.43 -12.49
N PRO A 136 41.39 -37.10 -12.57
CA PRO A 136 42.28 -36.38 -11.66
C PRO A 136 41.85 -36.65 -10.22
N ALA A 137 42.83 -36.82 -9.31
CA ALA A 137 42.62 -36.96 -7.87
C ALA A 137 41.75 -35.82 -7.26
N ASP A 138 41.57 -34.73 -8.01
CA ASP A 138 40.70 -33.62 -7.67
C ASP A 138 39.19 -33.97 -7.70
N LEU A 139 38.74 -35.04 -8.37
CA LEU A 139 37.36 -35.54 -8.19
C LEU A 139 37.20 -36.38 -6.93
N GLU A 140 38.22 -37.12 -6.53
CA GLU A 140 38.28 -37.75 -5.20
C GLU A 140 38.32 -36.65 -4.11
N ALA A 141 39.02 -35.54 -4.36
CA ALA A 141 39.05 -34.40 -3.45
C ALA A 141 37.75 -33.54 -3.47
N ALA A 142 37.06 -33.42 -4.61
CA ALA A 142 35.74 -32.78 -4.68
C ALA A 142 34.65 -33.68 -4.07
N ALA A 143 34.79 -35.01 -4.17
CA ALA A 143 34.04 -35.97 -3.36
C ALA A 143 34.45 -35.91 -1.87
N ALA A 144 35.66 -35.44 -1.55
CA ALA A 144 36.08 -35.12 -0.18
C ALA A 144 35.69 -33.69 0.27
N SER A 145 35.17 -32.85 -0.64
CA SER A 145 34.56 -31.53 -0.36
C SER A 145 33.03 -31.62 -0.21
N LEU A 146 32.45 -32.82 -0.36
CA LEU A 146 31.29 -33.17 0.45
C LEU A 146 31.68 -32.97 1.91
N PRO A 147 30.81 -32.43 2.79
CA PRO A 147 31.15 -32.22 4.19
C PRO A 147 31.85 -33.47 4.71
N SER A 148 33.03 -33.28 5.32
CA SER A 148 33.94 -34.38 5.69
C SER A 148 33.13 -35.55 6.24
N SER A 149 33.41 -36.79 5.87
CA SER A 149 32.70 -37.97 6.44
C SER A 149 32.59 -37.90 7.98
N LYS A 150 33.55 -37.23 8.63
CA LYS A 150 33.53 -36.88 10.06
C LYS A 150 32.46 -35.83 10.43
N GLU A 151 32.34 -34.74 9.68
CA GLU A 151 31.32 -33.70 9.86
C GLU A 151 29.91 -34.24 9.57
N VAL A 152 29.74 -35.07 8.54
CA VAL A 152 28.46 -35.77 8.27
C VAL A 152 28.14 -36.77 9.39
N ALA A 153 29.12 -37.51 9.90
CA ALA A 153 28.92 -38.40 11.04
C ALA A 153 28.60 -37.63 12.33
N GLU A 154 29.20 -36.46 12.53
CA GLU A 154 28.92 -35.59 13.68
C GLU A 154 27.54 -34.95 13.59
N LEU A 155 27.15 -34.43 12.42
CA LEU A 155 25.80 -33.92 12.17
C LEU A 155 24.74 -35.03 12.31
N LYS A 156 25.00 -36.24 11.80
CA LYS A 156 24.11 -37.39 12.01
C LYS A 156 23.96 -37.73 13.49
N LYS A 157 25.05 -37.76 14.25
CA LYS A 157 25.00 -37.95 15.70
C LYS A 157 24.23 -36.83 16.42
N GLN A 158 24.35 -35.59 15.96
CA GLN A 158 23.59 -34.46 16.50
C GLN A 158 22.09 -34.60 16.21
N VAL A 159 21.72 -35.04 15.00
CA VAL A 159 20.33 -35.33 14.62
C VAL A 159 19.78 -36.47 15.46
N GLU A 160 20.49 -37.60 15.56
CA GLU A 160 20.09 -38.74 16.40
C GLU A 160 19.94 -38.34 17.87
N SER A 161 20.87 -37.53 18.40
CA SER A 161 20.77 -36.99 19.76
C SER A 161 19.56 -36.06 19.92
N ALA A 162 19.26 -35.21 18.94
CA ALA A 162 18.11 -34.31 18.98
C ALA A 162 16.78 -35.08 18.87
N GLU A 163 16.71 -36.09 18.00
CA GLU A 163 15.59 -37.00 17.87
C GLU A 163 15.36 -37.77 19.16
N LEU A 164 16.42 -38.31 19.78
CA LEU A 164 16.34 -38.98 21.07
C LEU A 164 15.87 -38.05 22.18
N LYS A 165 16.33 -36.79 22.20
CA LYS A 165 15.84 -35.78 23.16
C LYS A 165 14.35 -35.48 22.93
N ASN A 166 13.90 -35.33 21.69
CA ASN A 166 12.50 -35.11 21.36
C ASN A 166 11.63 -36.31 21.74
N GLN A 167 12.13 -37.53 21.53
CA GLN A 167 11.45 -38.76 21.91
C GLN A 167 11.29 -38.87 23.43
N ARG A 168 12.38 -38.63 24.18
CA ARG A 168 12.33 -38.57 25.65
C ARG A 168 11.38 -37.49 26.15
N LEU A 169 11.34 -36.33 25.49
CA LEU A 169 10.44 -35.24 25.85
C LEU A 169 8.96 -35.65 25.64
N LYS A 170 8.65 -36.35 24.54
CA LYS A 170 7.31 -36.92 24.31
C LYS A 170 6.94 -37.95 25.36
N GLU A 171 7.86 -38.83 25.73
CA GLU A 171 7.65 -39.83 26.79
C GLU A 171 7.36 -39.16 28.13
N VAL A 172 8.19 -38.19 28.54
CA VAL A 172 7.97 -37.42 29.78
C VAL A 172 6.63 -36.69 29.76
N PHE A 173 6.27 -36.06 28.63
CA PHE A 173 4.97 -35.40 28.49
C PHE A 173 3.82 -36.39 28.63
N GLN A 174 3.89 -37.55 27.96
CA GLN A 174 2.88 -38.60 28.08
C GLN A 174 2.76 -39.11 29.52
N THR A 175 3.88 -39.37 30.20
CA THR A 175 3.90 -39.79 31.60
C THR A 175 3.27 -38.73 32.50
N LYS A 176 3.58 -37.44 32.31
CA LYS A 176 3.03 -36.34 33.10
C LYS A 176 1.53 -36.15 32.88
N ILE A 177 1.06 -36.25 31.65
CA ILE A 177 -0.38 -36.19 31.34
C ILE A 177 -1.12 -37.39 31.93
N GLN A 178 -0.55 -38.59 31.86
CA GLN A 178 -1.14 -39.79 32.47
C GLN A 178 -1.17 -39.68 34.01
N GLU A 179 -0.10 -39.19 34.62
CA GLU A 179 -0.02 -38.91 36.07
C GLU A 179 -1.11 -37.92 36.48
N PHE A 180 -1.25 -36.82 35.75
CA PHE A 180 -2.30 -35.82 35.99
C PHE A 180 -3.71 -36.40 35.79
N ARG A 181 -3.94 -37.17 34.71
CA ARG A 181 -5.23 -37.83 34.45
C ARG A 181 -5.60 -38.78 35.57
N LYS A 182 -4.63 -39.56 36.07
CA LYS A 182 -4.84 -40.49 37.19
C LYS A 182 -5.16 -39.73 38.47
N ALA A 183 -4.43 -38.65 38.77
CA ALA A 183 -4.69 -37.80 39.92
C ALA A 183 -6.09 -37.18 39.86
N CYS A 184 -6.47 -36.57 38.73
CA CYS A 184 -7.81 -36.05 38.51
C CYS A 184 -8.88 -37.14 38.68
N TYR A 185 -8.68 -38.31 38.07
CA TYR A 185 -9.63 -39.41 38.20
C TYR A 185 -9.84 -39.86 39.64
N THR A 186 -8.77 -39.97 40.43
CA THR A 186 -8.87 -40.34 41.86
C THR A 186 -9.47 -39.23 42.73
N LEU A 187 -9.20 -37.95 42.43
CA LEU A 187 -9.64 -36.83 43.25
C LEU A 187 -11.07 -36.38 42.94
N THR A 188 -11.44 -36.31 41.67
CA THR A 188 -12.73 -35.77 41.22
C THR A 188 -13.70 -36.84 40.77
N GLY A 189 -13.24 -38.08 40.58
CA GLY A 189 -14.06 -39.17 40.03
C GLY A 189 -14.25 -39.10 38.51
N TYR A 190 -13.57 -38.20 37.80
CA TYR A 190 -13.68 -38.09 36.33
C TYR A 190 -12.37 -38.36 35.61
N GLN A 191 -12.41 -39.30 34.66
CA GLN A 191 -11.33 -39.52 33.71
C GLN A 191 -11.53 -38.60 32.50
N ILE A 192 -10.54 -37.74 32.25
CA ILE A 192 -10.57 -36.76 31.15
C ILE A 192 -9.63 -37.22 30.03
N ASP A 193 -10.21 -37.63 28.91
CA ASP A 193 -9.52 -38.06 27.69
C ASP A 193 -9.71 -37.05 26.55
N ILE A 194 -8.67 -36.85 25.74
CA ILE A 194 -8.73 -35.95 24.57
C ILE A 194 -9.00 -36.80 23.34
N THR A 195 -10.09 -36.52 22.61
CA THR A 195 -10.47 -37.22 21.38
C THR A 195 -9.68 -36.69 20.17
N THR A 196 -9.72 -37.42 19.05
CA THR A 196 -9.09 -37.04 17.78
C THR A 196 -9.58 -35.71 17.21
N GLU A 197 -10.76 -35.25 17.63
CA GLU A 197 -11.38 -33.99 17.20
C GLU A 197 -11.12 -32.83 18.18
N ASN A 198 -10.11 -32.95 19.06
CA ASN A 198 -9.80 -31.98 20.12
C ASN A 198 -10.99 -31.71 21.07
N GLN A 199 -11.77 -32.75 21.36
CA GLN A 199 -12.85 -32.69 22.35
C GLN A 199 -12.39 -33.40 23.63
N TYR A 200 -12.99 -33.04 24.75
CA TYR A 200 -12.73 -33.62 26.06
C TYR A 200 -13.82 -34.62 26.40
N ARG A 201 -13.48 -35.90 26.40
CA ARG A 201 -14.34 -36.98 26.86
C ARG A 201 -14.14 -37.16 28.35
N LEU A 202 -15.23 -37.06 29.11
CA LEU A 202 -15.30 -37.28 30.54
C LEU A 202 -16.01 -38.60 30.79
N THR A 203 -15.33 -39.52 31.46
CA THR A 203 -15.91 -40.79 31.93
C THR A 203 -15.94 -40.76 33.45
N SER A 204 -17.11 -40.99 34.03
CA SER A 204 -17.27 -41.04 35.49
C SER A 204 -16.72 -42.35 36.06
N LEU A 205 -16.13 -42.30 37.25
CA LEU A 205 -15.74 -43.47 38.04
C LEU A 205 -16.95 -44.35 38.39
N TYR A 206 -18.12 -43.72 38.59
CA TYR A 206 -19.38 -44.36 38.94
C TYR A 206 -20.30 -44.49 37.71
N ALA A 207 -19.72 -44.69 36.52
CA ALA A 207 -20.51 -44.89 35.30
C ALA A 207 -21.29 -46.22 35.39
N GLU A 208 -22.61 -46.16 35.17
CA GLU A 208 -23.50 -47.34 35.21
C GLU A 208 -23.23 -48.27 34.02
N HIS A 209 -22.87 -47.72 32.86
CA HIS A 209 -22.49 -48.47 31.67
C HIS A 209 -21.09 -48.10 31.14
N PRO A 210 -20.34 -49.06 30.54
CA PRO A 210 -19.00 -48.82 29.99
C PRO A 210 -18.94 -47.81 28.83
N GLY A 211 -20.10 -47.40 28.29
CA GLY A 211 -20.22 -46.40 27.23
C GLY A 211 -20.61 -45.00 27.72
N ASP A 212 -20.93 -44.85 29.00
CA ASP A 212 -21.44 -43.60 29.55
C ASP A 212 -20.33 -42.56 29.64
N CYS A 213 -20.43 -41.55 28.78
CA CYS A 213 -19.47 -40.48 28.73
C CYS A 213 -20.12 -39.15 28.33
N LEU A 214 -19.53 -38.08 28.84
CA LEU A 214 -19.86 -36.72 28.47
C LEU A 214 -18.76 -36.17 27.56
N ILE A 215 -19.13 -35.45 26.50
CA ILE A 215 -18.16 -34.86 25.58
C ILE A 215 -18.29 -33.34 25.66
N PHE A 216 -17.19 -32.67 25.97
CA PHE A 216 -17.10 -31.22 25.99
C PHE A 216 -16.18 -30.73 24.87
N LYS A 217 -16.55 -29.64 24.20
CA LYS A 217 -15.73 -28.98 23.19
C LYS A 217 -15.41 -27.56 23.63
N ALA A 218 -14.16 -27.15 23.46
CA ALA A 218 -13.78 -25.75 23.66
C ALA A 218 -14.39 -24.87 22.56
N THR A 219 -15.22 -23.89 22.92
CA THR A 219 -15.88 -22.98 21.96
C THR A 219 -14.98 -21.80 21.58
N SER A 220 -13.91 -21.55 22.34
CA SER A 220 -12.97 -20.45 22.12
C SER A 220 -11.53 -20.97 21.98
N PRO A 221 -10.69 -20.36 21.11
CA PRO A 221 -9.27 -20.71 20.98
C PRO A 221 -8.47 -20.51 22.28
N SER A 222 -8.98 -19.74 23.25
CA SER A 222 -8.36 -19.57 24.57
C SER A 222 -8.70 -20.71 25.55
N GLY A 223 -9.54 -21.68 25.17
CA GLY A 223 -9.98 -22.79 26.03
C GLY A 223 -10.86 -22.40 27.22
N SER A 224 -11.25 -21.13 27.35
CA SER A 224 -11.89 -20.60 28.56
C SER A 224 -13.38 -20.93 28.69
N LYS A 225 -14.04 -21.29 27.59
CA LYS A 225 -15.46 -21.70 27.57
C LYS A 225 -15.56 -23.08 26.94
N MET A 226 -16.19 -23.99 27.67
CA MET A 226 -16.45 -25.36 27.24
C MET A 226 -17.96 -25.53 27.01
N GLN A 227 -18.33 -26.17 25.91
CA GLN A 227 -19.71 -26.49 25.56
C GLN A 227 -19.89 -28.01 25.58
N LEU A 228 -20.95 -28.47 26.25
CA LEU A 228 -21.34 -29.87 26.24
C LEU A 228 -21.92 -30.24 24.87
N LEU A 229 -21.47 -31.37 24.32
CA LEU A 229 -22.05 -32.02 23.15
C LEU A 229 -23.06 -33.08 23.61
N GLU A 230 -24.09 -33.26 22.80
CA GLU A 230 -25.14 -34.25 23.05
C GLU A 230 -24.57 -35.65 22.84
N THR A 231 -24.55 -36.43 23.92
CA THR A 231 -24.26 -37.86 23.95
C THR A 231 -25.48 -38.63 24.46
N GLU A 232 -25.55 -39.94 24.23
CA GLU A 232 -26.63 -40.79 24.75
C GLU A 232 -26.79 -40.65 26.28
N PHE A 233 -25.66 -40.57 27.00
CA PHE A 233 -25.64 -40.33 28.43
C PHE A 233 -26.07 -38.89 28.80
N SER A 234 -25.78 -37.89 27.99
CA SER A 234 -26.23 -36.52 28.28
C SER A 234 -27.77 -36.39 28.27
N HIS A 235 -28.48 -37.22 27.48
CA HIS A 235 -29.94 -37.21 27.43
C HIS A 235 -30.58 -37.76 28.72
N THR A 236 -29.92 -38.70 29.41
CA THR A 236 -30.44 -39.29 30.66
C THR A 236 -30.32 -38.33 31.84
N VAL A 237 -29.38 -37.37 31.79
CA VAL A 237 -29.11 -36.36 32.82
C VAL A 237 -29.56 -34.95 32.42
N GLY A 238 -30.50 -34.85 31.49
CA GLY A 238 -31.00 -33.58 30.94
C GLY A 238 -31.50 -32.58 31.99
N GLU A 239 -32.12 -33.06 33.07
CA GLU A 239 -32.61 -32.21 34.16
C GLU A 239 -31.46 -31.52 34.92
N LEU A 240 -30.37 -32.24 35.19
CA LEU A 240 -29.16 -31.69 35.83
C LEU A 240 -28.44 -30.69 34.91
N ILE A 241 -28.46 -30.94 33.60
CA ILE A 241 -27.90 -30.02 32.59
C ILE A 241 -28.69 -28.70 32.58
N GLU A 242 -30.02 -28.76 32.56
CA GLU A 242 -30.85 -27.55 32.57
C GLU A 242 -30.65 -26.72 33.86
N VAL A 243 -30.59 -27.38 35.03
CA VAL A 243 -30.42 -26.69 36.30
C VAL A 243 -29.02 -26.09 36.45
N HIS A 244 -27.97 -26.87 36.22
CA HIS A 244 -26.61 -26.44 36.56
C HIS A 244 -25.83 -25.84 35.38
N LEU A 245 -26.06 -26.32 34.15
CA LEU A 245 -25.34 -25.82 32.98
C LEU A 245 -26.07 -24.67 32.28
N ARG A 246 -27.42 -24.65 32.25
CA ARG A 246 -28.18 -23.55 31.62
C ARG A 246 -28.53 -22.42 32.58
N ARG A 247 -29.01 -22.71 33.79
CA ARG A 247 -29.42 -21.66 34.74
C ARG A 247 -28.27 -21.11 35.57
N GLN A 248 -27.33 -21.96 35.99
CA GLN A 248 -26.21 -21.57 36.85
C GLN A 248 -24.89 -21.34 36.09
N ASP A 249 -24.83 -21.70 34.79
CA ASP A 249 -23.66 -21.56 33.90
C ASP A 249 -22.35 -22.09 34.52
N SER A 250 -22.42 -23.18 35.30
CA SER A 250 -21.29 -23.70 36.08
C SER A 250 -21.08 -25.19 35.84
N ILE A 251 -20.06 -25.51 35.03
CA ILE A 251 -19.61 -26.89 34.77
C ILE A 251 -19.16 -27.60 36.05
N PRO A 252 -18.38 -26.98 36.96
CA PRO A 252 -18.00 -27.63 38.21
C PRO A 252 -19.21 -27.98 39.09
N ALA A 253 -20.23 -27.13 39.15
CA ALA A 253 -21.46 -27.41 39.90
C ALA A 253 -22.21 -28.60 39.29
N PHE A 254 -22.34 -28.63 37.96
CA PHE A 254 -22.95 -29.74 37.23
C PHE A 254 -22.24 -31.08 37.49
N LEU A 255 -20.92 -31.14 37.30
CA LEU A 255 -20.14 -32.37 37.49
C LEU A 255 -20.16 -32.85 38.95
N SER A 256 -20.18 -31.94 39.92
CA SER A 256 -20.28 -32.30 41.34
C SER A 256 -21.63 -32.93 41.67
N SER A 257 -22.74 -32.29 41.26
CA SER A 257 -24.09 -32.85 41.44
C SER A 257 -24.25 -34.19 40.74
N LEU A 258 -23.73 -34.31 39.51
CA LEU A 258 -23.78 -35.55 38.75
C LEU A 258 -23.00 -36.67 39.42
N THR A 259 -21.83 -36.36 39.99
CA THR A 259 -21.03 -37.36 40.72
C THR A 259 -21.76 -37.87 41.95
N LEU A 260 -22.42 -36.98 42.71
CA LEU A 260 -23.23 -37.36 43.87
C LEU A 260 -24.44 -38.22 43.48
N GLU A 261 -25.09 -37.87 42.37
CA GLU A 261 -26.23 -38.64 41.84
C GLU A 261 -25.79 -40.04 41.39
N LEU A 262 -24.71 -40.15 40.60
CA LEU A 262 -24.18 -41.44 40.16
C LEU A 262 -23.67 -42.28 41.33
N PHE A 263 -23.04 -41.65 42.33
CA PHE A 263 -22.64 -42.33 43.55
C PHE A 263 -23.84 -42.84 44.37
N SER A 264 -24.97 -42.10 44.39
CA SER A 264 -26.19 -42.54 45.08
C SER A 264 -26.91 -43.69 44.37
N ARG A 265 -26.68 -43.88 43.08
CA ARG A 265 -27.28 -44.96 42.27
C ARG A 265 -26.47 -46.25 42.30
N GLN A 266 -25.23 -46.18 42.78
CA GLN A 266 -24.30 -47.31 42.95
C GLN A 266 -24.65 -48.16 44.18
#